data_AF-A0A3M7QGS8-F1
#
_entry.id   AF-A0A3M7QGS8-F1
#
_cell.length_a   1.000
_cell.length_b   1.000
_cell.length_c   1.000
_cell.angle_alpha   90.00
_cell.angle_beta   90.00
_cell.angle_gamma   90.00
#
_symmetry.space_group_name_H-M   'P 1'
#
loop_
_entity.id
_entity.type
_entity.pdbx_description
1 polymer ?
#
loop_
_entity_poly.entity_id
_entity_poly.type
_entity_poly.pdbx_seq_one_letter_code
_entity_poly.pdbx_strand_id
1 'polypeptide(L)' 'MSQIKLNEISEAITFTPNADEFKEPLEYIEKIRLVGEKYGICKIIPPPDWKPPFAIDMFNFKFRPRVQRLNELEVIHMF' A
#
# COMPACT_ATOMS: atom_id res chain seq x y z
N MET A 1 6.79 -23.91 9.16
CA MET A 1 6.41 -22.85 8.21
C MET A 1 7.57 -22.66 7.24
N SER A 2 7.38 -22.86 5.95
CA SER A 2 8.42 -22.58 4.95
C SER A 2 8.66 -21.07 4.87
N GLN A 3 9.90 -20.62 5.07
CA GLN A 3 10.29 -19.23 4.82
C GLN A 3 10.18 -18.97 3.31
N ILE A 4 9.23 -18.12 2.90
CA ILE A 4 9.13 -17.63 1.54
C ILE A 4 10.34 -16.73 1.28
N LYS A 5 11.12 -17.02 0.24
CA LYS A 5 12.23 -16.12 -0.13
C LYS A 5 11.65 -14.87 -0.78
N LEU A 6 12.17 -13.70 -0.42
CA LEU A 6 11.70 -12.42 -0.96
C LEU A 6 11.64 -12.39 -2.49
N ASN A 7 12.60 -13.03 -3.15
CA ASN A 7 12.71 -13.09 -4.61
C ASN A 7 11.67 -14.01 -5.28
N GLU A 8 10.87 -14.72 -4.50
CA GLU A 8 9.83 -15.66 -4.97
C GLU A 8 8.42 -15.05 -4.83
N ILE A 9 8.32 -13.82 -4.30
CA ILE A 9 7.05 -13.10 -4.14
C ILE A 9 6.77 -12.31 -5.41
N SER A 10 5.60 -12.52 -6.02
CA SER A 10 5.15 -11.71 -7.15
C SER A 10 4.74 -10.31 -6.70
N GLU A 11 5.06 -9.32 -7.51
CA GLU A 11 4.58 -7.94 -7.34
C GLU A 11 3.05 -7.84 -7.29
N ALA A 12 2.54 -6.87 -6.55
CA ALA A 12 1.12 -6.58 -6.52
C ALA A 12 0.66 -6.01 -7.88
N ILE A 13 -0.55 -6.39 -8.31
CA ILE A 13 -1.15 -5.83 -9.53
C ILE A 13 -1.24 -4.31 -9.43
N THR A 14 -0.94 -3.63 -10.53
CA THR A 14 -0.92 -2.17 -10.61
C THR A 14 -1.99 -1.66 -11.57
N PHE A 15 -2.78 -0.70 -11.11
CA PHE A 15 -3.82 -0.03 -11.90
C PHE A 15 -3.45 1.46 -12.11
N THR A 16 -3.72 1.97 -13.31
CA THR A 16 -3.42 3.36 -13.71
C THR A 16 -4.71 4.00 -14.26
N PRO A 17 -5.60 4.51 -13.39
CA PRO A 17 -6.81 5.21 -13.82
C PRO A 17 -6.47 6.43 -14.67
N ASN A 18 -7.33 6.73 -15.63
CA ASN A 18 -7.32 8.04 -16.28
C ASN A 18 -7.95 9.10 -15.36
N ALA A 19 -7.89 10.38 -15.76
CA ALA A 19 -8.40 11.49 -14.96
C ALA A 19 -9.90 11.40 -14.63
N ASP A 20 -10.73 10.85 -15.53
CA ASP A 20 -12.16 10.69 -15.29
C ASP A 20 -12.44 9.55 -14.31
N GLU A 21 -11.76 8.42 -14.48
CA GLU A 21 -11.84 7.28 -13.56
C GLU A 21 -11.36 7.62 -12.15
N PHE A 22 -10.38 8.52 -12.03
CA PHE A 22 -9.80 8.90 -10.75
C PHE A 22 -10.69 9.87 -9.93
N LYS A 23 -11.75 10.44 -10.54
CA LYS A 23 -12.67 11.38 -9.86
C LYS A 23 -13.50 10.72 -8.77
N GLU A 24 -13.95 9.48 -9.01
CA GLU A 24 -14.83 8.72 -8.12
C GLU A 24 -14.11 7.46 -7.60
N PRO A 25 -13.32 7.56 -6.50
CA PRO A 25 -12.43 6.47 -6.07
C PRO A 25 -13.15 5.17 -5.74
N LEU A 26 -14.34 5.24 -5.13
CA LEU A 26 -15.11 4.04 -4.77
C LEU A 26 -15.66 3.32 -6.00
N GLU A 27 -16.10 4.06 -7.02
CA GLU A 27 -16.53 3.48 -8.28
C GLU A 27 -15.37 2.81 -9.01
N TYR A 28 -14.18 3.45 -9.00
CA TYR A 28 -12.98 2.85 -9.57
C TYR A 28 -12.55 1.58 -8.83
N ILE A 29 -12.60 1.58 -7.49
CA ILE A 29 -12.30 0.40 -6.67
C ILE A 29 -13.25 -0.74 -7.01
N GLU A 30 -14.56 -0.47 -7.12
CA GLU A 30 -15.55 -1.50 -7.49
C GLU A 30 -15.29 -2.03 -8.91
N LYS A 31 -14.92 -1.16 -9.86
CA LYS A 31 -14.53 -1.56 -11.22
C LYS A 31 -13.34 -2.54 -11.24
N ILE A 32 -12.32 -2.31 -10.42
CA ILE A 32 -11.11 -3.17 -10.39
C ILE A 32 -11.24 -4.37 -9.45
N ARG A 33 -12.29 -4.43 -8.62
CA ARG A 33 -12.47 -5.39 -7.53
C ARG A 33 -12.30 -6.84 -7.97
N LEU A 34 -13.00 -7.27 -9.02
CA LEU A 34 -12.98 -8.67 -9.49
C LEU A 34 -11.57 -9.15 -9.88
N VAL A 35 -10.69 -8.22 -10.23
CA VAL A 35 -9.28 -8.52 -10.53
C VAL A 35 -8.44 -8.42 -9.26
N GLY A 36 -8.57 -7.34 -8.50
CA GLY A 36 -7.74 -7.06 -7.32
C GLY A 36 -8.00 -8.01 -6.15
N GLU A 37 -9.24 -8.43 -5.91
CA GLU A 37 -9.62 -9.27 -4.76
C GLU A 37 -8.91 -10.63 -4.76
N LYS A 38 -8.53 -11.13 -5.94
CA LYS A 38 -7.79 -12.39 -6.11
C LYS A 38 -6.39 -12.35 -5.48
N TYR A 39 -5.81 -11.16 -5.31
CA TYR A 39 -4.44 -10.97 -4.83
C TYR A 39 -4.37 -10.45 -3.38
N GLY A 40 -5.50 -10.05 -2.79
CA GLY A 40 -5.58 -9.44 -1.46
C GLY A 40 -5.10 -7.98 -1.37
N ILE A 41 -4.11 -7.59 -2.18
CA ILE A 41 -3.62 -6.20 -2.30
C ILE A 41 -3.47 -5.79 -3.77
N CYS A 42 -3.57 -4.48 -4.03
CA CYS A 42 -3.23 -3.88 -5.32
C CYS A 42 -2.60 -2.49 -5.13
N LYS A 43 -1.92 -2.00 -6.16
CA LYS A 43 -1.34 -0.65 -6.24
C LYS A 43 -2.11 0.19 -7.24
N ILE A 44 -2.46 1.43 -6.88
CA ILE A 44 -3.07 2.39 -7.79
C ILE A 44 -2.10 3.54 -7.98
N ILE A 45 -1.74 3.84 -9.23
CA ILE A 45 -0.91 4.98 -9.60
C ILE A 45 -1.85 6.09 -10.10
N PRO A 46 -1.92 7.24 -9.43
CA PRO A 46 -2.79 8.33 -9.84
C PRO A 46 -2.36 8.94 -11.20
N PRO A 47 -3.23 9.72 -11.85
CA PRO A 47 -2.88 10.48 -13.06
C PRO A 47 -1.63 11.35 -12.86
N PRO A 48 -0.78 11.54 -13.90
CA PRO A 48 0.50 12.25 -13.75
C PRO A 48 0.39 13.72 -13.34
N ASP A 49 -0.75 14.36 -13.57
CA ASP A 49 -1.07 15.73 -13.18
C ASP A 49 -1.56 15.84 -11.74
N TRP A 50 -1.96 14.73 -11.11
CA TRP A 50 -2.37 14.70 -9.71
C TRP A 50 -1.15 14.69 -8.79
N LYS A 51 -0.79 15.87 -8.27
CA LYS A 51 0.34 16.08 -7.38
C LYS A 51 -0.07 16.95 -6.19
N PRO A 52 -0.76 16.38 -5.18
CA PRO A 52 -1.15 17.15 -4.00
C PRO A 52 0.11 17.67 -3.27
N PRO A 53 0.07 18.91 -2.74
CA PRO A 53 1.18 19.41 -1.94
C PRO A 53 1.27 18.62 -0.62
N PHE A 54 2.48 18.52 -0.08
CA PHE A 54 2.69 17.97 1.25
C PHE A 54 2.24 18.98 2.30
N ALA A 55 1.22 18.65 3.10
CA ALA A 55 0.56 19.59 4.01
C ALA A 55 1.21 19.69 5.41
N ILE A 56 2.21 18.85 5.72
CA ILE A 56 2.84 18.82 7.04
C ILE A 56 4.09 19.72 7.05
N ASP A 57 4.17 20.59 8.05
CA ASP A 57 5.38 21.37 8.32
C ASP A 57 6.49 20.46 8.88
N MET A 58 7.43 20.10 8.02
CA MET A 58 8.55 19.22 8.36
C MET A 58 9.48 19.77 9.45
N PHE A 59 9.54 21.09 9.64
CA PHE A 59 10.43 21.70 10.63
C PHE A 59 9.85 21.70 12.03
N ASN A 60 8.52 21.73 12.14
CA ASN A 60 7.81 21.79 13.41
C ASN A 60 7.11 20.47 13.80
N PHE A 61 7.04 19.50 12.89
CA PHE A 61 6.43 18.20 13.17
C PHE A 61 7.29 17.37 14.14
N LYS A 62 6.73 17.06 15.31
CA LYS A 62 7.39 16.22 16.33
C LYS A 62 6.49 15.04 16.69
N PHE A 63 7.08 13.86 16.73
CA PHE A 63 6.43 12.66 17.23
C PHE A 63 7.45 11.79 17.98
N ARG A 64 6.98 10.93 18.88
CA ARG A 64 7.84 9.94 19.54
C ARG A 64 7.89 8.69 18.66
N PRO A 65 9.05 8.33 18.09
CA PRO A 65 9.16 7.09 17.32
C PRO A 65 9.03 5.87 18.24
N ARG A 66 8.64 4.74 17.67
CA ARG A 66 8.65 3.44 18.36
C ARG A 66 9.85 2.62 17.88
N VAL A 67 10.55 1.98 18.81
CA VAL A 67 11.62 1.04 18.49
C VAL A 67 10.99 -0.28 18.07
N GLN A 68 11.42 -0.81 16.93
CA GLN A 68 10.97 -2.10 16.41
C GLN A 68 12.18 -3.03 16.28
N ARG A 69 12.30 -4.00 17.19
CA ARG A 69 13.40 -4.99 17.20
C ARG A 69 13.03 -6.16 16.29
N LEU A 70 13.68 -6.27 15.14
CA LEU A 70 13.31 -7.24 14.11
C LEU A 70 13.33 -8.69 14.59
N ASN A 71 14.28 -9.04 15.45
CA ASN A 71 14.43 -10.36 16.06
C ASN A 71 13.32 -10.70 17.07
N GLU A 72 12.55 -9.71 17.52
CA GLU A 72 11.43 -9.88 18.47
C GLU A 72 10.07 -9.69 17.79
N LEU A 73 10.05 -9.37 16.48
CA LEU A 73 8.81 -9.13 15.74
C LEU A 73 8.03 -10.41 15.43
N GLU A 74 8.73 -11.52 15.26
CA GLU A 74 8.11 -12.83 15.05
C GLU A 74 7.56 -13.35 16.39
N VAL A 75 6.51 -12.72 16.90
CA VAL A 75 5.76 -13.23 18.06
C VAL A 75 4.82 -14.34 17.57
N ILE A 76 5.39 -15.43 17.09
CA ILE A 76 4.71 -16.72 17.05
C ILE A 76 5.14 -17.46 18.33
N HIS A 77 4.80 -16.91 19.49
CA HIS A 77 4.69 -17.72 20.70
C HIS A 77 3.38 -18.49 20.61
N MET A 78 3.38 -19.54 19.79
CA MET A 78 2.41 -20.61 19.93
C MET A 78 2.69 -21.29 21.27
N PHE A 79 1.67 -21.36 22.13
CA PHE A 79 1.57 -22.47 23.08
C PHE A 79 1.68 -23.81 22.34
#